data_AF-A0AA37FN12-F1
#
_entry.id   AF-A0AA37FN12-F1
#
_cell.length_a   1.000
_cell.length_b   1.000
_cell.length_c   1.000
_cell.angle_alpha   90.00
_cell.angle_beta   90.00
_cell.angle_gamma   90.00
#
_symmetry.space_group_name_H-M   'P 1'
#
loop_
_entity.id
_entity.type
_entity.pdbx_description
1 polymer ?
#
loop_
_entity_poly.entity_id
_entity_poly.type
_entity_poly.pdbx_seq_one_letter_code
_entity_poly.pdbx_strand_id
1 'polypeptide(L)' 'MIARSAEAKVLGIRMGSAYYQVREQMRRQGVVARSSNYALYADISNRVMRVMAEELAGIEVYSIDKSKLYSADA' A
#
# COMPACT_ATOMS: atom_id res chain seq x y z
N MET A 1 -11.46 4.99 -1.98
CA MET A 1 -10.60 3.79 -2.02
C MET A 1 -9.19 4.26 -1.76
N ILE A 2 -8.53 3.76 -0.72
CA ILE A 2 -7.17 4.19 -0.35
C ILE A 2 -6.09 3.33 -1.01
N ALA A 3 -6.43 2.08 -1.34
CA ALA A 3 -5.59 1.11 -2.02
C ALA A 3 -6.47 0.19 -2.87
N ARG A 4 -5.87 -0.46 -3.88
CA ARG A 4 -6.57 -1.38 -4.80
C ARG A 4 -5.58 -2.35 -5.42
N SER A 5 -5.99 -3.61 -5.56
CA SER A 5 -5.21 -4.63 -6.28
C SER A 5 -5.15 -4.32 -7.78
N ALA A 6 -4.23 -4.96 -8.52
CA ALA A 6 -4.11 -4.75 -9.96
C ALA A 6 -5.40 -5.13 -10.71
N GLU A 7 -6.05 -6.21 -10.30
CA GLU A 7 -7.31 -6.71 -10.84
C GLU A 7 -8.42 -5.67 -10.67
N ALA A 8 -8.51 -5.05 -9.48
CA ALA A 8 -9.48 -3.97 -9.23
C ALA A 8 -9.18 -2.71 -10.07
N LYS A 9 -7.90 -2.45 -10.41
CA LYS A 9 -7.54 -1.35 -11.34
C LYS A 9 -8.07 -1.62 -12.74
N VAL A 10 -7.89 -2.83 -13.25
CA VAL A 10 -8.37 -3.26 -14.58
C VAL A 10 -9.89 -3.15 -14.69
N LEU A 11 -10.60 -3.46 -13.61
CA LEU A 11 -12.05 -3.32 -13.49
C LEU A 11 -12.56 -1.86 -13.42
N GLY A 12 -11.66 -0.87 -13.51
CA GLY A 12 -12.01 0.54 -13.58
C GLY A 12 -12.27 1.23 -12.24
N ILE A 13 -11.99 0.56 -11.11
CA ILE A 13 -12.15 1.16 -9.77
C ILE A 13 -11.03 2.19 -9.56
N ARG A 14 -11.34 3.48 -9.66
CA ARG A 14 -10.33 4.55 -9.56
C ARG A 14 -9.78 4.69 -8.13
N MET A 15 -8.53 5.14 -8.03
CA MET A 15 -7.95 5.52 -6.74
C MET A 15 -8.70 6.75 -6.21
N GLY A 16 -8.92 6.82 -4.90
CA GLY A 16 -9.59 7.97 -4.28
C GLY A 16 -11.13 7.98 -4.38
N SER A 17 -11.75 7.14 -5.22
CA SER A 17 -13.22 7.08 -5.34
C SER A 17 -13.90 6.84 -3.99
N ALA A 18 -14.92 7.62 -3.64
CA ALA A 18 -15.67 7.37 -2.43
C ALA A 18 -16.42 6.03 -2.53
N TYR A 19 -16.38 5.21 -1.48
CA TYR A 19 -16.88 3.83 -1.54
C TYR A 19 -18.34 3.75 -2.03
N TYR A 20 -19.21 4.64 -1.53
CA TYR A 20 -20.62 4.65 -1.90
C TYR A 20 -20.88 4.87 -3.41
N GLN A 21 -19.95 5.54 -4.11
CA GLN A 21 -20.07 5.81 -5.55
C GLN A 21 -19.77 4.58 -6.39
N VAL A 22 -18.93 3.66 -5.88
CA VAL A 22 -18.42 2.51 -6.63
C VAL A 22 -18.89 1.16 -6.08
N ARG A 23 -19.59 1.13 -4.94
CA ARG A 23 -20.01 -0.11 -4.26
C ARG A 23 -20.82 -1.06 -5.13
N GLU A 24 -21.74 -0.56 -5.96
CA GLU A 24 -22.57 -1.42 -6.83
C GLU A 24 -21.76 -2.02 -7.98
N GLN A 25 -20.87 -1.23 -8.58
CA GLN A 25 -19.94 -1.72 -9.60
C GLN A 25 -19.04 -2.80 -9.02
N MET A 26 -18.42 -2.54 -7.86
CA MET A 26 -17.57 -3.49 -7.16
C MET A 26 -18.30 -4.80 -6.88
N ARG A 27 -19.53 -4.73 -6.36
CA ARG A 27 -20.36 -5.91 -6.08
C ARG A 27 -20.66 -6.72 -7.34
N ARG A 28 -21.05 -6.06 -8.45
CA ARG A 28 -21.35 -6.73 -9.72
C ARG A 28 -20.13 -7.41 -10.35
N GLN A 29 -18.95 -6.85 -10.12
CA GLN A 29 -17.68 -7.36 -10.66
C GLN A 29 -16.93 -8.28 -9.69
N GLY A 30 -17.53 -8.63 -8.54
CA GLY A 30 -16.92 -9.53 -7.55
C GLY A 30 -15.75 -8.91 -6.77
N VAL A 31 -15.61 -7.59 -6.77
CA VAL A 31 -14.54 -6.91 -6.01
C VAL A 31 -14.90 -6.86 -4.53
N VAL A 32 -14.00 -7.35 -3.69
CA VAL A 32 -14.17 -7.35 -2.24
C VAL A 32 -13.58 -6.07 -1.62
N ALA A 33 -14.43 -5.31 -0.93
CA ALA A 33 -13.98 -4.19 -0.10
C ALA A 33 -13.57 -4.69 1.29
N ARG A 34 -12.45 -4.16 1.81
CA ARG A 34 -11.96 -4.44 3.17
C ARG A 34 -11.71 -3.13 3.90
N SER A 35 -12.01 -3.09 5.19
CA SER A 35 -11.60 -2.01 6.06
C SER A 35 -10.08 -2.03 6.24
N SER A 36 -9.49 -0.85 6.35
CA SER A 36 -8.06 -0.71 6.64
C SER A 36 -7.71 -1.33 7.99
N ASN A 37 -6.57 -2.01 8.08
CA ASN A 37 -5.97 -2.46 9.33
C ASN A 37 -4.61 -1.77 9.54
N TYR A 38 -4.65 -0.56 10.10
CA TYR A 38 -3.46 0.29 10.24
C TYR A 38 -2.40 -0.30 11.18
N ALA A 39 -2.81 -1.00 12.24
CA ALA A 39 -1.87 -1.65 13.15
C ALA A 39 -1.06 -2.74 12.43
N LEU A 40 -1.74 -3.57 11.63
CA LEU A 40 -1.07 -4.59 10.82
C LEU A 40 -0.13 -3.96 9.79
N TYR A 41 -0.58 -2.92 9.08
CA TYR A 41 0.27 -2.27 8.08
C TYR A 41 1.52 -1.64 8.71
N ALA A 42 1.39 -1.06 9.91
CA ALA A 42 2.51 -0.46 10.63
C ALA A 42 3.51 -1.51 11.09
N ASP A 43 3.03 -2.65 11.60
CA ASP A 43 3.89 -3.79 11.97
C ASP A 43 4.69 -4.31 10.77
N ILE A 44 4.02 -4.53 9.63
CA ILE A 44 4.67 -4.98 8.39
C ILE A 44 5.75 -3.98 7.96
N SER A 45 5.41 -2.67 7.92
CA SER A 45 6.35 -1.61 7.57
C SER A 45 7.58 -1.63 8.48
N ASN A 46 7.38 -1.66 9.79
CA ASN A 46 8.48 -1.66 10.76
C ASN A 46 9.43 -2.84 10.56
N ARG A 47 8.87 -4.03 10.28
CA ARG A 47 9.66 -5.24 10.02
C ARG A 47 10.48 -5.12 8.73
N VAL A 48 9.87 -4.64 7.64
CA VAL A 48 10.58 -4.43 6.37
C VAL A 48 11.69 -3.39 6.51
N MET A 49 11.38 -2.25 7.14
CA MET A 49 12.37 -1.17 7.33
C MET A 49 13.51 -1.58 8.24
N ARG A 50 13.25 -2.45 9.24
CA ARG A 50 14.32 -3.02 10.08
C ARG A 50 15.31 -3.83 9.27
N VAL A 51 14.83 -4.76 8.43
CA VAL A 51 15.70 -5.56 7.57
C VAL A 51 16.48 -4.66 6.61
N MET A 52 15.84 -3.65 6.01
CA MET A 52 16.54 -2.70 5.14
C MET A 52 17.62 -1.89 5.87
N ALA A 53 17.38 -1.49 7.12
CA ALA A 53 18.35 -0.73 7.91
C ALA A 53 19.57 -1.56 8.33
N GLU A 54 19.44 -2.88 8.39
CA GLU A 54 20.55 -3.81 8.71
C GLU A 54 21.49 -4.02 7.51
N GLU A 55 20.96 -3.92 6.28
CA GLU A 55 21.69 -4.29 5.05
C GLU A 55 22.22 -3.07 4.24
N LEU A 56 21.75 -1.86 4.55
CA LEU A 56 22.01 -0.67 3.73
C LEU A 56 22.80 0.40 4.50
N ALA A 57 23.57 1.22 3.76
CA ALA A 57 24.35 2.31 4.36
C ALA A 57 23.46 3.41 4.95
N GLY A 58 22.24 3.57 4.43
CA GLY A 58 21.23 4.43 5.02
C GLY A 58 19.86 4.23 4.39
N ILE A 59 18.82 4.63 5.12
CA ILE A 59 17.44 4.67 4.64
C ILE A 59 16.76 5.96 5.08
N GLU A 60 15.87 6.51 4.25
CA GLU A 60 14.98 7.62 4.59
C GLU A 60 13.54 7.20 4.33
N VAL A 61 12.73 7.14 5.38
CA VAL A 61 11.33 6.68 5.31
C VAL A 61 10.41 7.85 5.04
N TYR A 62 9.64 7.78 3.94
CA TYR A 62 8.67 8.83 3.55
C TYR A 62 7.22 8.46 3.89
N SER A 63 6.88 7.19 3.79
CA SER A 63 5.58 6.62 4.15
C SER A 63 5.74 5.17 4.60
N ILE A 64 4.64 4.59 5.08
CA ILE A 64 4.54 3.20 5.52
C ILE A 64 4.95 2.16 4.46
N ASP A 65 4.97 2.55 3.19
CA ASP A 65 5.28 1.70 2.04
C ASP A 65 6.36 2.29 1.12
N LYS A 66 7.00 3.40 1.50
CA LYS A 66 7.96 4.11 0.65
C LYS A 66 9.17 4.63 1.44
N SER A 67 10.35 4.26 0.98
CA SER A 67 11.64 4.75 1.48
C SER A 67 12.61 5.04 0.32
N LYS A 68 13.59 5.91 0.57
CA LYS A 68 14.80 6.06 -0.24
C LYS A 68 15.92 5.27 0.42
N LEU A 69 16.71 4.60 -0.40
CA LEU A 69 17.83 3.76 0.03
C LEU A 69 19.13 4.46 -0.37
N TYR A 70 20.14 4.37 0.50
CA TYR A 70 21.49 4.88 0.26
C TYR A 70 22.47 3.69 0.26
N SER A 71 23.25 3.58 -0.80
CA SER A 71 24.37 2.62 -0.91
C SER A 71 25.68 3.29 -0.53
N ALA A 72 26.64 2.52 -0.02
CA ALA A 72 27.94 3.04 0.42
C ALA A 72 28.78 3.65 -0.73
N ASP A 73 28.47 3.30 -1.99
CA ASP A 73 29.24 3.68 -3.18
C ASP A 73 28.64 4.86 -3.99
N ALA A 74 27.97 5.81 -3.33
CA ALA A 74 27.37 6.99 -3.98
C ALA A 74 27.87 8.32 -3.39
#